data_AF-A0A0S8I1U8-F1
#
_entry.id   AF-A0A0S8I1U8-F1
#
_cell.length_a   1.000
_cell.length_b   1.000
_cell.length_c   1.000
_cell.angle_alpha   90.00
_cell.angle_beta   90.00
_cell.angle_gamma   90.00
#
_symmetry.space_group_name_H-M   'P 1'
#
loop_
_entity.id
_entity.type
_entity.pdbx_description
1 polymer ?
#
loop_
_entity_poly.entity_id
_entity_poly.type
_entity_poly.pdbx_seq_one_letter_code
_entity_poly.pdbx_strand_id
1 'polypeptide(L)'
;MAEKNLNLAKIKAYDDIKRMINFLHEEQESVEGAASKREFFRMNIETIYENIFKNKIPIEEYESIIFDLCISKTLIMGDTDETKLHRKIEDAILRYNIRSKDLISEKLSMSVANDPRTRGRIKGIVDSRYKEIVTPLIAGTIRDLIPNKEIDSREIISMVKKERYDLDTVSISKIFSKELKVYQEKNRDQFKRDMEMKRRLGKSPEIKRDRRAPGVKTHAEKMNIIIEKEKKRKKEFISTLGTIAFKLTETYLDDNTRVFVHTANYKQKRIVIISYALGGEIDNVSILFESMRSKGEEFFFDLSELHTLDEKVTPAFIKNKLGLFSKVLGVAGVLEAIWFLSNVLTTERKLPFKTVEYIQDCFLIYFDEIESEIYKMTVSEAIHGQV
;
A
#
# COMPACT_ATOMS: atom_id res chain seq x y z
N MET A 1 35.82 -9.20 3.92
CA MET A 1 35.31 -7.81 4.00
C MET A 1 33.80 -7.70 3.73
N ALA A 2 33.26 -8.40 2.72
CA ALA A 2 31.81 -8.41 2.45
C ALA A 2 30.94 -8.96 3.61
N GLU A 3 31.33 -10.08 4.24
CA GLU A 3 30.62 -10.62 5.42
C GLU A 3 30.63 -9.67 6.64
N LYS A 4 31.76 -8.98 6.88
CA LYS A 4 31.89 -8.03 7.99
C LYS A 4 30.97 -6.81 7.78
N ASN A 5 30.83 -6.35 6.54
CA ASN A 5 29.93 -5.25 6.16
C ASN A 5 28.45 -5.67 6.17
N LEU A 6 28.14 -6.91 5.79
CA LEU A 6 26.79 -7.48 5.86
C LEU A 6 26.30 -7.56 7.32
N ASN A 7 27.20 -7.95 8.23
CA ASN A 7 26.88 -8.07 9.65
C ASN A 7 26.62 -6.71 10.31
N LEU A 8 27.38 -5.67 9.94
CA LEU A 8 27.16 -4.29 10.40
C LEU A 8 25.82 -3.71 9.92
N ALA A 9 25.41 -3.99 8.69
CA ALA A 9 24.11 -3.57 8.17
C ALA A 9 22.94 -4.25 8.91
N LYS A 10 23.07 -5.53 9.23
CA LYS A 10 22.08 -6.27 10.04
C LYS A 10 21.97 -5.75 11.47
N ILE A 11 23.10 -5.49 12.13
CA ILE A 11 23.12 -4.90 13.48
C ILE A 11 22.43 -3.53 13.47
N LYS A 12 22.72 -2.69 12.48
CA LYS A 12 22.08 -1.39 12.35
C LYS A 12 20.57 -1.50 12.09
N ALA A 13 20.16 -2.41 11.20
CA ALA A 13 18.74 -2.67 10.94
C ALA A 13 18.02 -3.14 12.21
N TYR A 14 18.65 -4.02 13.01
CA TYR A 14 18.12 -4.47 14.29
C TYR A 14 17.88 -3.29 15.26
N ASP A 15 18.86 -2.40 15.41
CA ASP A 15 18.73 -1.24 16.30
C ASP A 15 17.68 -0.23 15.82
N ASP A 16 17.55 -0.04 14.51
CA ASP A 16 16.54 0.84 13.91
C ASP A 16 15.14 0.26 14.09
N ILE A 17 14.95 -1.04 13.85
CA ILE A 17 13.68 -1.75 14.08
C ILE A 17 13.32 -1.75 15.56
N LYS A 18 14.30 -1.97 16.45
CA LYS A 18 14.10 -1.92 17.89
C LYS A 18 13.61 -0.56 18.37
N ARG A 19 14.22 0.53 17.90
CA ARG A 19 13.79 1.90 18.23
C ARG A 19 12.36 2.16 17.77
N MET A 20 12.02 1.70 16.58
CA MET A 20 10.68 1.83 16.03
C MET A 20 9.63 1.01 16.79
N ILE A 21 9.93 -0.24 17.15
CA ILE A 21 9.00 -1.07 17.94
C ILE A 21 8.73 -0.42 19.30
N ASN A 22 9.77 0.13 19.95
CA ASN A 22 9.60 0.83 21.22
C ASN A 22 8.68 2.06 21.06
N PHE A 23 8.91 2.87 20.01
CA PHE A 23 8.05 4.00 19.68
C PHE A 23 6.60 3.57 19.44
N LEU A 24 6.37 2.51 18.64
CA LEU A 24 5.02 1.99 18.40
C LEU A 24 4.36 1.47 19.68
N HIS A 25 5.12 0.92 20.63
CA HIS A 25 4.58 0.47 21.90
C HIS A 25 4.17 1.65 22.79
N GLU A 26 4.97 2.73 22.81
CA GLU A 26 4.66 3.98 23.51
C GLU A 26 3.40 4.64 22.92
N GLU A 27 3.30 4.72 21.59
CA GLU A 27 2.10 5.22 20.89
C GLU A 27 0.87 4.31 21.08
N GLN A 28 1.05 3.00 21.14
CA GLN A 28 -0.06 2.07 21.41
C GLN A 28 -0.69 2.28 22.80
N GLU A 29 0.06 2.81 23.77
CA GLU A 29 -0.47 3.12 25.09
C GLU A 29 -1.43 4.33 25.08
N SER A 30 -1.26 5.27 24.13
CA SER A 30 -2.08 6.48 24.00
C SER A 30 -3.41 6.29 23.24
N VAL A 31 -3.53 5.23 22.42
CA VAL A 31 -4.76 4.91 21.66
C VAL A 31 -5.88 4.39 22.59
N GLU A 32 -7.12 4.85 22.46
CA GLU A 32 -8.26 4.29 23.22
C GLU A 32 -8.81 3.00 22.57
N GLY A 33 -9.04 1.94 23.38
CA GLY A 33 -9.67 0.67 22.97
C GLY A 33 -8.70 -0.50 22.68
N ALA A 34 -9.12 -1.75 22.92
CA ALA A 34 -8.26 -2.94 22.78
C ALA A 34 -8.18 -3.50 21.34
N ALA A 35 -9.24 -3.32 20.55
CA ALA A 35 -9.29 -3.77 19.15
C ALA A 35 -8.47 -2.83 18.23
N SER A 36 -8.62 -1.51 18.42
CA SER A 36 -7.82 -0.46 17.76
C SER A 36 -6.33 -0.63 18.04
N LYS A 37 -5.94 -0.94 19.29
CA LYS A 37 -4.52 -1.16 19.65
C LYS A 37 -3.86 -2.30 18.88
N ARG A 38 -4.55 -3.44 18.67
CA ARG A 38 -3.98 -4.57 17.93
C ARG A 38 -3.86 -4.27 16.44
N GLU A 39 -4.89 -3.66 15.85
CA GLU A 39 -4.89 -3.29 14.44
C GLU A 39 -3.88 -2.17 14.14
N PHE A 40 -3.75 -1.20 15.05
CA PHE A 40 -2.74 -0.14 14.99
C PHE A 40 -1.33 -0.70 14.87
N PHE A 41 -0.96 -1.64 15.75
CA PHE A 41 0.37 -2.22 15.74
C PHE A 41 0.61 -3.04 14.46
N ARG A 42 -0.40 -3.80 14.03
CA ARG A 42 -0.34 -4.64 12.83
C ARG A 42 -0.15 -3.81 11.55
N MET A 43 -0.96 -2.77 11.37
CA MET A 43 -0.91 -1.90 10.19
C MET A 43 0.42 -1.14 10.11
N ASN A 44 0.89 -0.61 11.24
CA ASN A 44 2.16 0.11 11.27
C ASN A 44 3.37 -0.79 10.96
N ILE A 45 3.42 -2.02 11.47
CA ILE A 45 4.53 -2.95 11.16
C ILE A 45 4.64 -3.22 9.65
N GLU A 46 3.51 -3.37 8.96
CA GLU A 46 3.48 -3.68 7.53
C GLU A 46 3.83 -2.46 6.67
N THR A 47 3.20 -1.32 6.95
CA THR A 47 3.50 -0.05 6.27
C THR A 47 4.97 0.33 6.42
N ILE A 48 5.52 0.17 7.63
CA ILE A 48 6.91 0.53 7.87
C ILE A 48 7.88 -0.44 7.19
N TYR A 49 7.57 -1.74 7.15
CA TYR A 49 8.39 -2.66 6.37
C TYR A 49 8.43 -2.23 4.91
N GLU A 50 7.27 -2.04 4.27
CA GLU A 50 7.18 -1.71 2.85
C GLU A 50 7.86 -0.37 2.51
N ASN A 51 7.77 0.63 3.39
CA ASN A 51 8.28 1.98 3.14
C ASN A 51 9.73 2.20 3.58
N ILE A 52 10.20 1.54 4.65
CA ILE A 52 11.50 1.84 5.28
C ILE A 52 12.50 0.70 5.13
N PHE A 53 12.05 -0.55 5.23
CA PHE A 53 12.95 -1.72 5.39
C PHE A 53 13.00 -2.66 4.18
N LYS A 54 12.01 -2.65 3.29
CA LYS A 54 11.91 -3.55 2.13
C LYS A 54 13.14 -3.59 1.24
N ASN A 55 13.82 -2.46 1.07
CA ASN A 55 15.05 -2.36 0.27
C ASN A 55 16.33 -2.56 1.09
N LYS A 56 16.22 -2.73 2.40
CA LYS A 56 17.34 -2.87 3.35
C LYS A 56 17.52 -4.30 3.83
N ILE A 57 16.41 -4.98 4.14
CA ILE A 57 16.41 -6.38 4.59
C ILE A 57 15.23 -7.15 3.99
N PRO A 58 15.37 -8.46 3.72
CA PRO A 58 14.27 -9.33 3.34
C PRO A 58 13.17 -9.40 4.42
N ILE A 59 11.95 -9.76 4.03
CA ILE A 59 10.81 -9.80 4.95
C ILE A 59 10.99 -10.87 6.02
N GLU A 60 11.64 -11.98 5.68
CA GLU A 60 11.91 -13.09 6.58
C GLU A 60 12.88 -12.67 7.69
N GLU A 61 13.89 -11.85 7.34
CA GLU A 61 14.81 -11.29 8.31
C GLU A 61 14.13 -10.25 9.20
N TYR A 62 13.26 -9.41 8.62
CA TYR A 62 12.46 -8.44 9.38
C TYR A 62 11.55 -9.15 10.39
N GLU A 63 10.75 -10.13 9.95
CA GLU A 63 9.86 -10.91 10.81
C GLU A 63 10.63 -11.64 11.92
N SER A 64 11.83 -12.15 11.64
CA SER A 64 12.72 -12.76 12.64
C SER A 64 13.15 -11.78 13.71
N ILE A 65 13.51 -10.55 13.33
CA ILE A 65 13.87 -9.48 14.26
C ILE A 65 12.65 -9.07 15.11
N ILE A 66 11.47 -8.93 14.52
CA ILE A 66 10.22 -8.64 15.24
C ILE A 66 9.96 -9.74 16.29
N PHE A 67 10.08 -11.01 15.90
CA PHE A 67 9.92 -12.14 16.81
C PHE A 67 10.86 -12.02 18.02
N ASP A 68 12.15 -11.76 17.76
CA ASP A 68 13.18 -11.67 18.80
C ASP A 68 12.97 -10.48 19.74
N LEU A 69 12.44 -9.37 19.24
CA LEU A 69 12.24 -8.17 20.03
C LEU A 69 10.97 -8.23 20.89
N CYS A 70 9.89 -8.80 20.35
CA CYS A 70 8.55 -8.71 20.90
C CYS A 70 8.06 -10.00 21.58
N ILE A 71 8.57 -11.17 21.17
CA ILE A 71 8.04 -12.46 21.61
C ILE A 71 9.09 -13.23 22.40
N SER A 72 10.31 -13.37 21.88
CA SER A 72 11.32 -14.27 22.48
C SER A 72 11.70 -13.89 23.91
N LYS A 73 11.75 -12.59 24.24
CA LYS A 73 12.04 -12.08 25.59
C LYS A 73 11.07 -12.56 26.67
N THR A 74 9.88 -12.99 26.26
CA THR A 74 8.84 -13.47 27.18
C THR A 74 8.77 -15.00 27.27
N LEU A 75 9.60 -15.70 26.49
CA LEU A 75 9.70 -17.16 26.51
C LEU A 75 10.70 -17.59 27.57
N ILE A 76 10.35 -18.64 28.31
CA ILE A 76 11.19 -19.22 29.35
C ILE A 76 11.56 -20.63 28.92
N MET A 77 12.85 -20.98 29.02
CA MET A 77 13.33 -22.33 28.72
C MET A 77 12.59 -23.35 29.62
N GLY A 78 12.04 -24.39 29.01
CA GLY A 78 11.22 -25.40 29.69
C GLY A 78 9.73 -25.05 29.83
N ASP A 79 9.29 -23.84 29.47
CA ASP A 79 7.87 -23.46 29.50
C ASP A 79 7.13 -24.00 28.28
N THR A 80 6.63 -25.23 28.40
CA THR A 80 5.86 -25.92 27.37
C THR A 80 4.36 -25.87 27.61
N ASP A 81 3.87 -24.90 28.39
CA ASP A 81 2.44 -24.73 28.62
C ASP A 81 1.73 -24.39 27.30
N GLU A 82 0.81 -25.26 26.89
CA GLU A 82 0.13 -25.17 25.60
C GLU A 82 -0.72 -23.90 25.47
N THR A 83 -1.32 -23.43 26.56
CA THR A 83 -2.14 -22.20 26.56
C THR A 83 -1.27 -20.96 26.34
N LYS A 84 -0.09 -20.91 26.98
CA LYS A 84 0.87 -19.83 26.75
C LYS A 84 1.42 -19.88 25.34
N LEU A 85 1.79 -21.06 24.84
CA LEU A 85 2.28 -21.23 23.48
C LEU A 85 1.24 -20.78 22.45
N HIS A 86 -0.04 -21.13 22.63
CA HIS A 86 -1.13 -20.64 21.78
C HIS A 86 -1.21 -19.11 21.74
N ARG A 87 -1.15 -18.44 22.91
CA ARG A 87 -1.15 -16.98 22.96
C ARG A 87 0.05 -16.36 22.24
N LYS A 88 1.24 -16.98 22.34
CA LYS A 88 2.44 -16.49 21.64
C LYS A 88 2.33 -16.65 20.13
N ILE A 89 1.73 -17.75 19.66
CA ILE A 89 1.46 -17.97 18.24
C ILE A 89 0.43 -16.95 17.74
N GLU A 90 -0.63 -16.68 18.50
CA GLU A 90 -1.62 -15.65 18.18
C GLU A 90 -1.01 -14.26 18.11
N ASP A 91 -0.20 -13.87 19.11
CA ASP A 91 0.47 -12.58 19.11
C ASP A 91 1.40 -12.45 17.90
N ALA A 92 2.17 -13.50 17.57
CA ALA A 92 3.04 -13.52 16.39
C ALA A 92 2.28 -13.21 15.11
N ILE A 93 1.17 -13.90 14.88
CA ILE A 93 0.42 -13.81 13.62
C ILE A 93 -0.46 -12.56 13.60
N LEU A 94 -1.25 -12.32 14.63
CA LEU A 94 -2.31 -11.31 14.63
C LEU A 94 -1.82 -9.92 15.03
N ARG A 95 -0.91 -9.84 16.02
CA ARG A 95 -0.42 -8.55 16.53
C ARG A 95 0.83 -8.09 15.79
N TYR A 96 1.76 -9.01 15.55
CA TYR A 96 3.06 -8.71 14.96
C TYR A 96 3.20 -9.09 13.48
N ASN A 97 2.17 -9.70 12.91
CA ASN A 97 2.06 -9.99 11.48
C ASN A 97 3.22 -10.85 10.94
N ILE A 98 3.66 -11.82 11.72
CA ILE A 98 4.69 -12.79 11.35
C ILE A 98 4.00 -13.90 10.55
N ARG A 99 4.36 -14.03 9.28
CA ARG A 99 3.69 -14.90 8.31
C ARG A 99 4.39 -16.24 8.14
N SER A 100 5.69 -16.30 8.42
CA SER A 100 6.41 -17.57 8.30
C SER A 100 6.08 -18.49 9.47
N LYS A 101 5.39 -19.58 9.15
CA LYS A 101 5.08 -20.66 10.10
C LYS A 101 6.35 -21.37 10.56
N ASP A 102 7.27 -21.60 9.63
CA ASP A 102 8.54 -22.27 9.93
C ASP A 102 9.41 -21.41 10.86
N LEU A 103 9.43 -20.08 10.66
CA LEU A 103 10.10 -19.14 11.56
C LEU A 103 9.52 -19.20 12.97
N ILE A 104 8.19 -19.13 13.12
CA ILE A 104 7.51 -19.22 14.43
C ILE A 104 7.85 -20.55 15.10
N SER A 105 7.81 -21.65 14.34
CA SER A 105 8.10 -23.00 14.82
C SER A 105 9.53 -23.14 15.32
N GLU A 106 10.50 -22.71 14.52
CA GLU A 106 11.93 -22.73 14.86
C GLU A 106 12.20 -21.89 16.10
N LYS A 107 11.79 -20.62 16.10
CA LYS A 107 12.08 -19.69 17.19
C LYS A 107 11.41 -20.09 18.51
N LEU A 108 10.13 -20.52 18.48
CA LEU A 108 9.46 -21.01 19.69
C LEU A 108 10.14 -22.27 20.22
N SER A 109 10.37 -23.25 19.34
CA SER A 109 10.92 -24.55 19.75
C SER A 109 12.34 -24.43 20.30
N MET A 110 13.18 -23.57 19.72
CA MET A 110 14.53 -23.27 20.22
C MET A 110 14.52 -22.50 21.54
N SER A 111 13.54 -21.63 21.76
CA SER A 111 13.49 -20.79 22.96
C SER A 111 13.01 -21.53 24.20
N VAL A 112 12.18 -22.57 24.03
CA VAL A 112 11.52 -23.27 25.15
C VAL A 112 11.98 -24.73 25.31
N ALA A 113 12.68 -25.32 24.35
CA ALA A 113 13.14 -26.71 24.43
C ALA A 113 14.52 -26.97 23.80
N ASN A 114 15.31 -27.82 24.45
CA ASN A 114 16.59 -28.30 23.94
C ASN A 114 16.54 -29.70 23.36
N ASP A 115 15.57 -30.53 23.76
CA ASP A 115 15.46 -31.90 23.28
C ASP A 115 14.62 -32.01 21.99
N PRO A 116 14.97 -32.91 21.05
CA PRO A 116 14.26 -33.02 19.78
C PRO A 116 12.78 -33.42 19.88
N ARG A 117 12.41 -34.19 20.91
CA ARG A 117 11.05 -34.72 21.06
C ARG A 117 10.08 -33.60 21.44
N THR A 118 10.46 -32.77 22.42
CA THR A 118 9.69 -31.61 22.83
C THR A 118 9.62 -30.57 21.72
N ARG A 119 10.71 -30.33 20.98
CA ARG A 119 10.69 -29.47 19.78
C ARG A 119 9.69 -29.97 18.74
N GLY A 120 9.64 -31.27 18.48
CA GLY A 120 8.65 -31.89 17.60
C GLY A 120 7.20 -31.66 18.07
N ARG A 121 6.95 -31.76 19.38
CA ARG A 121 5.63 -31.47 19.97
C ARG A 121 5.25 -30.00 19.77
N ILE A 122 6.16 -29.07 20.05
CA ILE A 122 5.93 -27.62 19.88
C ILE A 122 5.64 -27.30 18.41
N LYS A 123 6.37 -27.91 17.47
CA LYS A 123 6.10 -27.77 16.04
C LYS A 123 4.67 -28.20 15.68
N GLY A 124 4.19 -29.30 16.23
CA GLY A 124 2.80 -29.74 16.03
C GLY A 124 1.77 -28.75 16.58
N ILE A 125 2.04 -28.15 17.75
CA ILE A 125 1.20 -27.09 18.33
C ILE A 125 1.16 -25.87 17.42
N VAL A 126 2.33 -25.42 16.93
CA VAL A 126 2.45 -24.30 15.98
C VAL A 126 1.69 -24.60 14.69
N ASP A 127 1.89 -25.77 14.08
CA ASP A 127 1.20 -26.17 12.85
C ASP A 127 -0.33 -26.13 13.01
N SER A 128 -0.86 -26.68 14.11
CA SER A 128 -2.29 -26.68 14.38
C SER A 128 -2.83 -25.27 14.58
N ARG A 129 -2.22 -24.50 15.49
CA ARG A 129 -2.72 -23.18 15.87
C ARG A 129 -2.56 -22.16 14.74
N TYR A 130 -1.45 -22.22 13.99
CA TYR A 130 -1.24 -21.40 12.81
C TYR A 130 -2.37 -21.61 11.79
N LYS A 131 -2.72 -22.88 11.50
CA LYS A 131 -3.81 -23.19 10.58
C LYS A 131 -5.16 -22.66 11.09
N GLU A 132 -5.46 -22.81 12.38
CA GLU A 132 -6.69 -22.30 13.01
C GLU A 132 -6.84 -20.78 12.91
N ILE A 133 -5.74 -20.03 12.94
CA ILE A 133 -5.75 -18.56 12.88
C ILE A 133 -5.75 -18.07 11.43
N VAL A 134 -4.86 -18.60 10.59
CA VAL A 134 -4.64 -18.11 9.22
C VAL A 134 -5.76 -18.53 8.28
N THR A 135 -6.38 -19.69 8.50
CA THR A 135 -7.48 -20.16 7.64
C THR A 135 -8.67 -19.19 7.63
N PRO A 136 -9.19 -18.71 8.79
CA PRO A 136 -10.19 -17.65 8.84
C PRO A 136 -9.76 -16.33 8.19
N LEU A 137 -8.50 -15.90 8.38
CA LEU A 137 -7.99 -14.65 7.78
C LEU A 137 -8.06 -14.72 6.26
N ILE A 138 -7.52 -15.78 5.67
CA ILE A 138 -7.56 -16.01 4.23
C ILE A 138 -9.00 -16.18 3.72
N ALA A 139 -9.87 -16.85 4.48
CA ALA A 139 -11.28 -16.96 4.13
C ALA A 139 -11.98 -15.59 4.08
N GLY A 140 -11.62 -14.67 4.98
CA GLY A 140 -12.06 -13.27 4.96
C GLY A 140 -11.63 -12.57 3.67
N THR A 141 -10.33 -12.57 3.37
CA THR A 141 -9.78 -11.96 2.15
C THR A 141 -10.45 -12.51 0.88
N ILE A 142 -10.64 -13.83 0.81
CA ILE A 142 -11.32 -14.47 -0.33
C ILE A 142 -12.77 -13.98 -0.44
N ARG A 143 -13.48 -13.91 0.69
CA ARG A 143 -14.88 -13.48 0.72
C ARG A 143 -15.06 -12.07 0.19
N ASP A 144 -14.11 -11.18 0.47
CA ASP A 144 -14.14 -9.78 0.02
C ASP A 144 -13.83 -9.66 -1.48
N LEU A 145 -13.11 -10.63 -2.06
CA LEU A 145 -12.76 -10.65 -3.48
C LEU A 145 -13.85 -11.29 -4.37
N ILE A 146 -14.70 -12.17 -3.83
CA ILE A 146 -15.74 -12.88 -4.60
C ILE A 146 -16.78 -11.95 -5.26
N PRO A 147 -17.29 -10.88 -4.61
CA PRO A 147 -18.33 -10.02 -5.20
C PRO A 147 -17.90 -9.18 -6.40
N ASN A 148 -16.58 -8.98 -6.62
CA ASN A 148 -16.11 -7.84 -7.41
C ASN A 148 -15.85 -8.09 -8.91
N LYS A 149 -15.68 -9.32 -9.44
CA LYS A 149 -15.46 -9.57 -10.89
C LYS A 149 -15.83 -10.99 -11.36
N GLU A 150 -15.82 -11.21 -12.68
CA GLU A 150 -15.83 -12.54 -13.29
C GLU A 150 -14.79 -13.44 -12.61
N ILE A 151 -15.28 -14.51 -11.99
CA ILE A 151 -14.55 -15.31 -11.00
C ILE A 151 -13.44 -16.11 -11.69
N ASP A 152 -12.23 -15.54 -11.81
CA ASP A 152 -11.04 -16.33 -12.08
C ASP A 152 -10.40 -16.77 -10.76
N SER A 153 -10.65 -18.03 -10.40
CA SER A 153 -10.05 -18.69 -9.24
C SER A 153 -8.52 -18.52 -9.17
N ARG A 154 -7.83 -18.45 -10.32
CA ARG A 154 -6.38 -18.28 -10.38
C ARG A 154 -5.95 -16.89 -9.94
N GLU A 155 -6.71 -15.86 -10.30
CA GLU A 155 -6.45 -14.48 -9.91
C GLU A 155 -6.65 -14.30 -8.41
N ILE A 156 -7.74 -14.84 -7.85
CA ILE A 156 -8.01 -14.80 -6.40
C ILE A 156 -6.92 -15.55 -5.62
N ILE A 157 -6.54 -16.76 -6.05
CA ILE A 157 -5.46 -17.52 -5.41
C ILE A 157 -4.12 -16.74 -5.50
N SER A 158 -3.85 -16.09 -6.63
CA SER A 158 -2.65 -15.26 -6.81
C SER A 158 -2.65 -14.05 -5.88
N MET A 159 -3.78 -13.36 -5.73
CA MET A 159 -3.93 -12.23 -4.80
C MET A 159 -3.75 -12.66 -3.35
N VAL A 160 -4.40 -13.76 -2.95
CA VAL A 160 -4.24 -14.34 -1.60
C VAL A 160 -2.79 -14.73 -1.32
N LYS A 161 -2.06 -15.25 -2.31
CA LYS A 161 -0.63 -15.56 -2.15
C LYS A 161 0.24 -14.32 -1.92
N LYS A 162 -0.20 -13.12 -2.33
CA LYS A 162 0.53 -11.88 -2.04
C LYS A 162 0.49 -11.50 -0.56
N GLU A 163 -0.44 -12.06 0.21
CA GLU A 163 -0.47 -11.93 1.67
C GLU A 163 0.68 -12.69 2.36
N ARG A 164 1.44 -13.52 1.61
CA ARG A 164 2.66 -14.23 2.03
C ARG A 164 2.52 -15.17 3.25
N TYR A 165 1.31 -15.55 3.64
CA TYR A 165 1.10 -16.61 4.62
C TYR A 165 1.56 -17.97 4.07
N ASP A 166 2.18 -18.79 4.92
CA ASP A 166 2.62 -20.17 4.61
C ASP A 166 1.44 -21.15 4.44
N LEU A 167 0.66 -20.97 3.38
CA LEU A 167 -0.39 -21.88 2.94
C LEU A 167 -0.15 -22.33 1.50
N ASP A 168 -0.22 -23.64 1.28
CA ASP A 168 -0.07 -24.20 -0.06
C ASP A 168 -1.29 -23.88 -0.95
N THR A 169 -1.09 -23.93 -2.27
CA THR A 169 -2.13 -23.62 -3.27
C THR A 169 -3.37 -24.50 -3.13
N VAL A 170 -3.22 -25.77 -2.71
CA VAL A 170 -4.32 -26.73 -2.55
C VAL A 170 -5.19 -26.32 -1.36
N SER A 171 -4.57 -25.92 -0.26
CA SER A 171 -5.23 -25.41 0.94
C SER A 171 -6.01 -24.13 0.64
N ILE A 172 -5.41 -23.16 -0.08
CA ILE A 172 -6.10 -21.94 -0.51
C ILE A 172 -7.28 -22.27 -1.44
N SER A 173 -7.09 -23.17 -2.40
CA SER A 173 -8.14 -23.59 -3.35
C SER A 173 -9.34 -24.25 -2.63
N LYS A 174 -9.08 -25.03 -1.57
CA LYS A 174 -10.14 -25.62 -0.74
C LYS A 174 -10.93 -24.54 0.02
N ILE A 175 -10.26 -23.54 0.58
CA ILE A 175 -10.90 -22.40 1.26
C ILE A 175 -11.74 -21.63 0.24
N PHE A 176 -11.18 -21.32 -0.93
CA PHE A 176 -11.87 -20.65 -2.02
C PHE A 176 -13.15 -21.37 -2.45
N SER A 177 -13.06 -22.67 -2.72
CA SER A 177 -14.21 -23.49 -3.12
C SER A 177 -15.31 -23.48 -2.06
N LYS A 178 -14.94 -23.49 -0.78
CA LYS A 178 -15.88 -23.43 0.35
C LYS A 178 -16.58 -22.07 0.42
N GLU A 179 -15.83 -20.97 0.39
CA GLU A 179 -16.41 -19.62 0.45
C GLU A 179 -17.26 -19.32 -0.79
N LEU A 180 -16.84 -19.77 -1.98
CA LEU A 180 -17.61 -19.65 -3.21
C LEU A 180 -18.96 -20.37 -3.10
N LYS A 181 -18.99 -21.58 -2.53
CA LYS A 181 -20.22 -22.34 -2.30
C LYS A 181 -21.16 -21.60 -1.35
N VAL A 182 -20.63 -21.09 -0.23
CA VAL A 182 -21.41 -20.28 0.74
C VAL A 182 -21.97 -19.02 0.07
N TYR A 183 -21.19 -18.34 -0.75
CA TYR A 183 -21.63 -17.16 -1.50
C TYR A 183 -22.74 -17.50 -2.50
N GLN A 184 -22.60 -18.59 -3.27
CA GLN A 184 -23.59 -19.06 -4.22
C GLN A 184 -24.91 -19.47 -3.54
N GLU A 185 -24.84 -20.08 -2.36
CA GLU A 185 -26.01 -20.45 -1.56
C GLU A 185 -26.74 -19.20 -1.03
N LYS A 186 -26.00 -18.20 -0.53
CA LYS A 186 -26.58 -16.94 -0.02
C LYS A 186 -27.17 -16.07 -1.12
N ASN A 187 -26.57 -16.06 -2.30
CA ASN A 187 -26.96 -15.22 -3.44
C ASN A 187 -27.68 -16.02 -4.53
N ARG A 188 -28.35 -17.12 -4.19
CA ARG A 188 -28.90 -18.09 -5.15
C ARG A 188 -29.81 -17.46 -6.21
N ASP A 189 -30.63 -16.49 -5.83
CA ASP A 189 -31.57 -15.81 -6.74
C ASP A 189 -30.91 -14.71 -7.58
N GLN A 190 -29.86 -14.06 -7.05
CA GLN A 190 -29.02 -13.12 -7.79
C GLN A 190 -28.17 -13.87 -8.82
N PHE A 191 -27.53 -14.96 -8.39
CA PHE A 191 -26.67 -15.80 -9.21
C PHE A 191 -27.44 -16.54 -10.30
N LYS A 192 -28.67 -17.01 -10.03
CA LYS A 192 -29.57 -17.53 -11.06
C LYS A 192 -29.92 -16.46 -12.08
N ARG A 193 -30.25 -15.23 -11.65
CA ARG A 193 -30.54 -14.11 -12.55
C ARG A 193 -29.33 -13.69 -13.38
N ASP A 194 -28.13 -13.66 -12.80
CA ASP A 194 -26.88 -13.32 -13.50
C ASP A 194 -26.46 -14.42 -14.48
N MET A 195 -26.61 -15.70 -14.11
CA MET A 195 -26.39 -16.84 -15.02
C MET A 195 -27.45 -16.91 -16.13
N GLU A 196 -28.69 -16.55 -15.83
CA GLU A 196 -29.76 -16.48 -16.82
C GLU A 196 -29.57 -15.29 -17.76
N MET A 197 -29.13 -14.12 -17.26
CA MET A 197 -28.67 -13.00 -18.09
C MET A 197 -27.47 -13.40 -18.95
N LYS A 198 -26.45 -14.08 -18.39
CA LYS A 198 -25.31 -14.60 -19.17
C LYS A 198 -25.71 -15.65 -20.20
N ARG A 199 -26.72 -16.50 -19.92
CA ARG A 199 -27.30 -17.43 -20.91
C ARG A 199 -28.14 -16.74 -21.98
N ARG A 200 -28.85 -15.65 -21.64
CA ARG A 200 -29.61 -14.82 -22.58
C ARG A 200 -28.67 -13.98 -23.47
N LEU A 201 -27.58 -13.45 -22.91
CA LEU A 201 -26.51 -12.74 -23.62
C LEU A 201 -25.59 -13.69 -24.41
N GLY A 202 -25.48 -14.94 -23.99
CA GLY A 202 -24.78 -16.02 -24.70
C GLY A 202 -25.51 -16.55 -25.95
N LYS A 203 -26.74 -16.09 -26.20
CA LYS A 203 -27.42 -16.21 -27.50
C LYS A 203 -27.36 -14.86 -28.24
N SER A 204 -26.17 -14.32 -28.43
CA SER A 204 -25.98 -13.44 -29.59
C SER A 204 -26.16 -14.27 -30.86
N PRO A 205 -26.73 -13.73 -31.94
CA PRO A 205 -26.77 -14.42 -33.22
C PRO A 205 -25.35 -14.85 -33.54
N GLU A 206 -25.17 -16.04 -34.10
CA GLU A 206 -23.92 -16.39 -34.77
C GLU A 206 -23.63 -15.27 -35.78
N ILE A 207 -22.76 -14.35 -35.38
CA ILE A 207 -22.04 -13.51 -36.32
C ILE A 207 -21.25 -14.53 -37.12
N LYS A 208 -21.76 -14.85 -38.31
CA LYS A 208 -21.01 -15.55 -39.35
C LYS A 208 -19.62 -14.96 -39.28
N ARG A 209 -18.66 -15.80 -38.91
CA ARG A 209 -17.24 -15.44 -38.94
C ARG A 209 -16.94 -15.09 -40.39
N ASP A 210 -17.11 -13.81 -40.72
CA ASP A 210 -16.54 -13.27 -41.93
C ASP A 210 -15.05 -13.51 -41.79
N ARG A 211 -14.56 -14.27 -42.77
CA ARG A 211 -13.15 -14.59 -42.91
C ARG A 211 -12.41 -13.27 -42.87
N ARG A 212 -11.62 -13.11 -41.80
CA ARG A 212 -10.82 -11.93 -41.49
C ARG A 212 -10.21 -11.34 -42.76
N ALA A 213 -10.66 -10.14 -43.12
CA ALA A 213 -9.76 -9.19 -43.73
C ALA A 213 -8.64 -8.89 -42.70
N PRO A 214 -7.35 -8.92 -43.08
CA PRO A 214 -6.28 -8.56 -42.17
C PRO A 214 -6.39 -7.06 -41.86
N GLY A 215 -6.65 -6.69 -40.59
CA GLY A 215 -6.55 -5.29 -40.16
C GLY A 215 -7.44 -4.80 -39.01
N VAL A 216 -8.53 -5.50 -38.65
CA VAL A 216 -9.46 -5.00 -37.62
C VAL A 216 -9.09 -5.54 -36.23
N LYS A 217 -8.37 -4.73 -35.43
CA LYS A 217 -8.08 -5.03 -34.02
C LYS A 217 -9.37 -5.00 -33.20
N THR A 218 -9.54 -5.99 -32.33
CA THR A 218 -10.69 -6.09 -31.42
C THR A 218 -10.69 -4.95 -30.39
N HIS A 219 -11.86 -4.61 -29.83
CA HIS A 219 -11.99 -3.55 -28.81
C HIS A 219 -11.08 -3.78 -27.59
N ALA A 220 -10.93 -5.05 -27.17
CA ALA A 220 -10.02 -5.42 -26.07
C ALA A 220 -8.54 -5.21 -26.44
N GLU A 221 -8.14 -5.52 -27.68
CA GLU A 221 -6.79 -5.26 -28.16
C GLU A 221 -6.50 -3.75 -28.26
N LYS A 222 -7.47 -2.94 -28.69
CA LYS A 222 -7.34 -1.47 -28.71
C LYS A 222 -7.14 -0.92 -27.28
N MET A 223 -7.92 -1.41 -26.31
CA MET A 223 -7.82 -1.05 -24.89
C MET A 223 -6.42 -1.34 -24.34
N ASN A 224 -5.92 -2.56 -24.55
CA ASN A 224 -4.61 -2.99 -24.04
C ASN A 224 -3.46 -2.16 -24.64
N ILE A 225 -3.55 -1.80 -25.93
CA ILE A 225 -2.55 -0.95 -26.59
C ILE A 225 -2.51 0.44 -25.96
N ILE A 226 -3.68 1.05 -25.68
CA ILE A 226 -3.75 2.36 -25.01
C ILE A 226 -3.16 2.27 -23.60
N ILE A 227 -3.50 1.20 -22.88
CA ILE A 227 -3.02 1.00 -21.50
C ILE A 227 -1.49 0.94 -21.45
N GLU A 228 -0.89 0.11 -22.29
CA GLU A 228 0.56 -0.04 -22.35
C GLU A 228 1.25 1.23 -22.85
N LYS A 229 0.62 1.98 -23.76
CA LYS A 229 1.13 3.29 -24.23
C LYS A 229 1.18 4.32 -23.09
N GLU A 230 0.13 4.43 -22.29
CA GLU A 230 0.10 5.39 -21.17
C GLU A 230 1.03 4.97 -20.02
N LYS A 231 1.13 3.67 -19.70
CA LYS A 231 2.14 3.18 -18.73
C LYS A 231 3.56 3.52 -19.17
N LYS A 232 3.86 3.33 -20.46
CA LYS A 232 5.15 3.69 -21.04
C LYS A 232 5.41 5.18 -20.92
N ARG A 233 4.41 6.01 -21.25
CA ARG A 233 4.46 7.47 -21.11
C ARG A 233 4.69 7.92 -19.67
N LYS A 234 4.00 7.35 -18.68
CA LYS A 234 4.23 7.62 -17.25
C LYS A 234 5.67 7.31 -16.86
N LYS A 235 6.20 6.17 -17.29
CA LYS A 235 7.58 5.76 -17.02
C LYS A 235 8.61 6.70 -17.67
N GLU A 236 8.39 7.11 -18.92
CA GLU A 236 9.23 8.07 -19.64
C GLU A 236 9.16 9.49 -19.01
N PHE A 237 7.98 9.90 -18.57
CA PHE A 237 7.81 11.17 -17.86
C PHE A 237 8.59 11.17 -16.55
N ILE A 238 8.39 10.15 -15.69
CA ILE A 238 9.08 10.05 -14.39
C ILE A 238 10.60 9.98 -14.57
N SER A 239 11.10 9.24 -15.55
CA SER A 239 12.54 9.14 -15.81
C SER A 239 13.15 10.47 -16.31
N THR A 240 12.36 11.33 -16.96
CA THR A 240 12.81 12.64 -17.47
C THR A 240 12.69 13.77 -16.44
N LEU A 241 12.01 13.56 -15.31
CA LEU A 241 11.92 14.56 -14.23
C LEU A 241 13.27 14.89 -13.58
N GLY A 242 14.26 14.00 -13.70
CA GLY A 242 15.60 14.18 -13.13
C GLY A 242 15.59 14.20 -11.60
N THR A 243 16.66 14.74 -11.00
CA THR A 243 16.80 14.85 -9.54
C THR A 243 16.30 16.19 -9.01
N ILE A 244 15.04 16.24 -8.56
CA ILE A 244 14.51 17.38 -7.77
C ILE A 244 14.93 17.14 -6.32
N ALA A 245 15.67 18.06 -5.73
CA ALA A 245 16.15 17.93 -4.35
C ALA A 245 15.73 19.16 -3.56
N PHE A 246 14.89 18.95 -2.55
CA PHE A 246 14.49 20.00 -1.64
C PHE A 246 15.62 20.34 -0.67
N LYS A 247 15.78 21.62 -0.38
CA LYS A 247 16.68 22.15 0.64
C LYS A 247 15.87 22.97 1.62
N LEU A 248 16.09 22.74 2.91
CA LEU A 248 15.59 23.63 3.96
C LEU A 248 16.27 25.00 3.79
N THR A 249 15.50 26.02 3.46
CA THR A 249 15.99 27.39 3.29
C THR A 249 15.73 28.25 4.52
N GLU A 250 14.59 28.06 5.18
CA GLU A 250 14.19 28.88 6.31
C GLU A 250 13.52 28.05 7.40
N THR A 251 13.69 28.51 8.65
CA THR A 251 12.97 28.00 9.80
C THR A 251 12.66 29.16 10.72
N TYR A 252 11.38 29.38 11.02
CA TYR A 252 10.94 30.48 11.88
C TYR A 252 9.76 30.06 12.74
N LEU A 253 9.36 30.94 13.67
CA LEU A 253 8.16 30.78 14.50
C LEU A 253 7.13 31.81 14.03
N ASP A 254 5.91 31.36 13.82
CA ASP A 254 4.74 32.15 13.42
C ASP A 254 3.57 31.76 14.33
N ASP A 255 3.09 32.68 15.18
CA ASP A 255 2.02 32.43 16.15
C ASP A 255 2.15 31.10 16.94
N ASN A 256 3.32 30.87 17.55
CA ASN A 256 3.70 29.63 18.26
C ASN A 256 3.76 28.34 17.41
N THR A 257 3.60 28.47 16.10
CA THR A 257 3.76 27.39 15.12
C THR A 257 5.14 27.47 14.52
N ARG A 258 5.88 26.36 14.50
CA ARG A 258 7.20 26.30 13.86
C ARG A 258 7.03 26.07 12.38
N VAL A 259 7.55 26.97 11.56
CA VAL A 259 7.45 26.92 10.11
C VAL A 259 8.76 26.46 9.51
N PHE A 260 8.70 25.49 8.60
CA PHE A 260 9.84 24.98 7.83
C PHE A 260 9.62 25.24 6.34
N VAL A 261 10.55 25.96 5.72
CA VAL A 261 10.47 26.28 4.28
C VAL A 261 11.49 25.46 3.52
N HIS A 262 11.02 24.62 2.62
CA HIS A 262 11.84 23.80 1.73
C HIS A 262 11.70 24.28 0.30
N THR A 263 12.82 24.47 -0.38
CA THR A 263 12.80 24.89 -1.79
C THR A 263 13.51 23.90 -2.69
N ALA A 264 12.98 23.73 -3.89
CA ALA A 264 13.61 23.00 -4.98
C ALA A 264 13.45 23.76 -6.29
N ASN A 265 14.42 23.59 -7.18
CA ASN A 265 14.36 24.16 -8.52
C ASN A 265 13.98 23.07 -9.52
N TYR A 266 12.99 23.35 -10.35
CA TYR A 266 12.61 22.47 -11.46
C TYR A 266 12.39 23.32 -12.70
N LYS A 267 13.22 23.09 -13.73
CA LYS A 267 13.30 23.94 -14.93
C LYS A 267 13.51 25.42 -14.49
N GLN A 268 12.69 26.34 -14.98
CA GLN A 268 12.74 27.78 -14.65
C GLN A 268 11.75 28.16 -13.52
N LYS A 269 11.41 27.19 -12.65
CA LYS A 269 10.40 27.35 -11.60
C LYS A 269 10.98 26.97 -10.25
N ARG A 270 10.61 27.74 -9.22
CA ARG A 270 10.93 27.46 -7.82
C ARG A 270 9.71 26.79 -7.19
N ILE A 271 9.94 25.62 -6.59
CA ILE A 271 8.95 24.89 -5.80
C ILE A 271 9.27 25.19 -4.35
N VAL A 272 8.27 25.64 -3.60
CA VAL A 272 8.38 25.95 -2.17
C VAL A 272 7.36 25.09 -1.44
N ILE A 273 7.81 24.36 -0.43
CA ILE A 273 6.97 23.57 0.47
C ILE A 273 7.12 24.16 1.86
N ILE A 274 6.02 24.67 2.38
CA ILE A 274 5.94 25.32 3.69
C ILE A 274 5.23 24.35 4.61
N SER A 275 5.91 23.89 5.66
CA SER A 275 5.33 22.99 6.64
C SER A 275 5.14 23.71 7.98
N TYR A 276 3.94 23.66 8.51
CA TYR A 276 3.55 24.26 9.78
C TYR A 276 3.52 23.18 10.84
N ALA A 277 4.29 23.35 11.91
CA ALA A 277 4.41 22.39 12.99
C ALA A 277 3.92 22.94 14.33
N LEU A 278 2.96 22.26 14.94
CA LEU A 278 2.40 22.59 16.25
C LEU A 278 2.53 21.36 17.17
N GLY A 279 3.02 21.56 18.39
CA GLY A 279 3.18 20.45 19.34
C GLY A 279 4.17 19.35 18.94
N GLY A 280 5.01 19.58 17.93
CA GLY A 280 5.95 18.57 17.40
C GLY A 280 5.40 17.73 16.25
N GLU A 281 4.14 17.94 15.86
CA GLU A 281 3.51 17.37 14.67
C GLU A 281 3.37 18.40 13.56
N ILE A 282 3.22 17.93 12.31
CA ILE A 282 2.90 18.79 11.17
C ILE A 282 1.38 18.93 11.12
N ASP A 283 0.90 20.16 11.28
CA ASP A 283 -0.52 20.51 11.31
C ASP A 283 -1.02 20.93 9.92
N ASN A 284 -0.14 21.48 9.09
CA ASN A 284 -0.46 21.87 7.72
C ASN A 284 0.77 21.89 6.80
N VAL A 285 0.53 21.75 5.50
CA VAL A 285 1.53 21.95 4.46
C VAL A 285 0.94 22.77 3.31
N SER A 286 1.61 23.86 2.94
CA SER A 286 1.28 24.62 1.72
C SER A 286 2.35 24.38 0.66
N ILE A 287 1.91 24.29 -0.60
CA ILE A 287 2.77 24.10 -1.75
C ILE A 287 2.65 25.33 -2.65
N LEU A 288 3.77 25.97 -2.93
CA LEU A 288 3.86 27.15 -3.78
C LEU A 288 4.80 26.89 -4.97
N PHE A 289 4.39 27.34 -6.15
CA PHE A 289 5.21 27.32 -7.36
C PHE A 289 5.32 28.73 -7.93
N GLU A 290 6.56 29.17 -8.11
CA GLU A 290 6.87 30.52 -8.59
C GLU A 290 7.70 30.45 -9.87
N SER A 291 7.40 31.33 -10.82
CA SER A 291 8.21 31.54 -12.02
C SER A 291 9.46 32.36 -11.70
N MET A 292 10.64 31.89 -12.12
CA MET A 292 11.89 32.64 -11.89
C MET A 292 12.11 33.80 -12.87
N ARG A 293 11.37 33.87 -13.99
CA ARG A 293 11.66 34.80 -15.11
C ARG A 293 10.58 35.84 -15.38
N SER A 294 9.43 35.78 -14.71
CA SER A 294 8.32 36.71 -14.92
C SER A 294 7.50 36.87 -13.64
N LYS A 295 6.88 38.05 -13.46
CA LYS A 295 5.67 38.22 -12.62
C LYS A 295 4.50 37.44 -13.25
N GLY A 296 4.65 36.13 -13.37
CA GLY A 296 3.70 35.21 -13.98
C GLY A 296 2.90 34.46 -12.92
N GLU A 297 1.90 33.70 -13.37
CA GLU A 297 0.97 32.91 -12.55
C GLU A 297 1.72 32.10 -11.48
N GLU A 298 1.49 32.46 -10.22
CA GLU A 298 1.90 31.69 -9.06
C GLU A 298 0.80 30.68 -8.73
N PHE A 299 1.20 29.44 -8.46
CA PHE A 299 0.28 28.44 -7.95
C PHE A 299 0.53 28.26 -6.47
N PHE A 300 -0.45 28.62 -5.66
CA PHE A 300 -0.49 28.33 -4.24
C PHE A 300 -1.58 27.31 -3.96
N PHE A 301 -1.24 26.31 -3.16
CA PHE A 301 -2.17 25.29 -2.72
C PHE A 301 -1.91 24.93 -1.27
N ASP A 302 -2.87 25.27 -0.43
CA ASP A 302 -2.86 24.91 0.98
C ASP A 302 -3.58 23.57 1.17
N LEU A 303 -2.91 22.60 1.81
CA LEU A 303 -3.49 21.28 2.00
C LEU A 303 -4.64 21.28 3.01
N SER A 304 -4.71 22.26 3.92
CA SER A 304 -5.86 22.43 4.81
C SER A 304 -7.16 22.79 4.06
N GLU A 305 -7.09 23.30 2.82
CA GLU A 305 -8.27 23.47 1.96
C GLU A 305 -8.99 22.14 1.69
N LEU A 306 -8.30 21.00 1.81
CA LEU A 306 -8.90 19.68 1.61
C LEU A 306 -9.65 19.18 2.85
N HIS A 307 -9.19 19.57 4.05
CA HIS A 307 -9.81 19.19 5.33
C HIS A 307 -10.98 20.09 5.73
N THR A 308 -10.94 21.37 5.37
CA THR A 308 -11.98 22.34 5.73
C THR A 308 -13.25 22.24 4.86
N LEU A 309 -13.28 21.33 3.89
CA LEU A 309 -14.30 21.28 2.83
C LEU A 309 -14.90 19.88 2.62
N ASP A 310 -15.13 19.11 3.69
CA ASP A 310 -15.84 17.81 3.67
C ASP A 310 -17.21 17.83 2.95
N GLU A 311 -17.77 19.02 2.65
CA GLU A 311 -19.02 19.17 1.88
C GLU A 311 -18.85 19.71 0.45
N LYS A 312 -17.64 20.09 -0.01
CA LYS A 312 -17.43 20.77 -1.32
C LYS A 312 -16.30 20.23 -2.20
N VAL A 313 -15.53 19.24 -1.76
CA VAL A 313 -14.51 18.60 -2.62
C VAL A 313 -15.19 17.72 -3.66
N THR A 314 -15.52 18.33 -4.80
CA THR A 314 -15.96 17.60 -5.99
C THR A 314 -14.74 17.26 -6.85
N PRO A 315 -14.76 16.15 -7.62
CA PRO A 315 -13.74 15.87 -8.63
C PRO A 315 -13.48 17.06 -9.58
N ALA A 316 -14.50 17.90 -9.81
CA ALA A 316 -14.39 19.13 -10.60
C ALA A 316 -13.50 20.20 -9.94
N PHE A 317 -13.57 20.39 -8.62
CA PHE A 317 -12.72 21.33 -7.89
C PHE A 317 -11.25 20.93 -7.98
N ILE A 318 -10.96 19.65 -7.70
CA ILE A 318 -9.58 19.15 -7.77
C ILE A 318 -9.07 19.19 -9.22
N LYS A 319 -9.91 18.81 -10.20
CA LYS A 319 -9.55 18.89 -11.62
C LYS A 319 -9.24 20.32 -12.07
N ASN A 320 -9.96 21.33 -11.56
CA ASN A 320 -9.67 22.74 -11.86
C ASN A 320 -8.34 23.19 -11.24
N LYS A 321 -8.08 22.85 -9.98
CA LYS A 321 -6.80 23.15 -9.29
C LYS A 321 -5.63 22.44 -9.99
N LEU A 322 -5.76 21.17 -10.34
CA LEU A 322 -4.76 20.42 -11.10
C LEU A 322 -4.60 20.92 -12.54
N GLY A 323 -5.66 21.45 -13.14
CA GLY A 323 -5.62 22.11 -14.44
C GLY A 323 -4.75 23.37 -14.40
N LEU A 324 -4.98 24.24 -13.40
CA LEU A 324 -4.12 25.40 -13.15
C LEU A 324 -2.68 24.97 -12.87
N PHE A 325 -2.50 23.97 -12.03
CA PHE A 325 -1.20 23.41 -11.70
C PHE A 325 -0.47 22.88 -12.94
N SER A 326 -1.15 22.17 -13.85
CA SER A 326 -0.54 21.64 -15.07
C SER A 326 -0.03 22.74 -16.01
N LYS A 327 -0.78 23.85 -16.12
CA LYS A 327 -0.38 25.04 -16.87
C LYS A 327 0.83 25.71 -16.22
N VAL A 328 0.76 25.95 -14.91
CA VAL A 328 1.84 26.59 -14.13
C VAL A 328 3.08 25.72 -14.11
N LEU A 329 2.99 24.38 -14.19
CA LEU A 329 4.14 23.47 -14.28
C LEU A 329 4.66 23.31 -15.72
N GLY A 330 3.83 23.59 -16.73
CA GLY A 330 4.19 23.45 -18.15
C GLY A 330 4.27 21.99 -18.58
N VAL A 331 3.33 21.18 -18.08
CA VAL A 331 3.14 19.76 -18.45
C VAL A 331 1.91 19.62 -19.34
N ALA A 332 1.81 18.52 -20.08
CA ALA A 332 0.83 18.38 -21.17
C ALA A 332 -0.63 18.25 -20.69
N GLY A 333 -0.87 18.04 -19.39
CA GLY A 333 -2.21 18.00 -18.82
C GLY A 333 -2.25 17.53 -17.37
N VAL A 334 -3.46 17.28 -16.87
CA VAL A 334 -3.74 16.94 -15.47
C VAL A 334 -3.05 15.65 -15.03
N LEU A 335 -2.99 14.62 -15.89
CA LEU A 335 -2.32 13.35 -15.57
C LEU A 335 -0.82 13.51 -15.30
N GLU A 336 -0.10 14.28 -16.12
CA GLU A 336 1.32 14.55 -15.90
C GLU A 336 1.55 15.41 -14.65
N ALA A 337 0.60 16.28 -14.32
CA ALA A 337 0.59 17.06 -13.10
C ALA A 337 0.47 16.15 -11.86
N ILE A 338 -0.44 15.18 -11.89
CA ILE A 338 -0.59 14.16 -10.85
C ILE A 338 0.71 13.34 -10.73
N TRP A 339 1.22 12.79 -11.83
CA TRP A 339 2.46 12.01 -11.81
C TRP A 339 3.65 12.80 -11.28
N PHE A 340 3.71 14.10 -11.57
CA PHE A 340 4.73 14.99 -11.02
C PHE A 340 4.60 15.08 -9.51
N LEU A 341 3.44 15.46 -8.99
CA LEU A 341 3.23 15.65 -7.57
C LEU A 341 3.40 14.33 -6.79
N SER A 342 2.85 13.22 -7.29
CA SER A 342 3.03 11.87 -6.72
C SER A 342 4.48 11.42 -6.68
N ASN A 343 5.36 11.92 -7.57
CA ASN A 343 6.77 11.54 -7.59
C ASN A 343 7.69 12.54 -6.87
N VAL A 344 7.27 13.80 -6.77
CA VAL A 344 8.07 14.89 -6.19
C VAL A 344 7.82 15.04 -4.70
N LEU A 345 6.60 14.77 -4.25
CA LEU A 345 6.19 14.91 -2.86
C LEU A 345 6.41 13.62 -2.04
N THR A 346 7.30 12.74 -2.48
CA THR A 346 7.62 11.47 -1.80
C THR A 346 8.97 11.52 -1.10
N THR A 347 9.19 10.53 -0.23
CA THR A 347 10.39 10.36 0.60
C THR A 347 11.71 10.34 -0.17
N GLU A 348 11.69 10.03 -1.47
CA GLU A 348 12.88 9.97 -2.32
C GLU A 348 13.51 11.35 -2.62
N ARG A 349 12.82 12.47 -2.31
CA ARG A 349 13.20 13.82 -2.75
C ARG A 349 13.71 14.77 -1.66
N LYS A 350 14.02 14.26 -0.46
CA LYS A 350 14.61 14.97 0.71
C LYS A 350 13.69 15.96 1.44
N LEU A 351 12.38 15.73 1.45
CA LEU A 351 11.50 16.39 2.40
C LEU A 351 11.56 15.71 3.77
N PRO A 352 11.31 16.43 4.88
CA PRO A 352 11.17 15.82 6.20
C PRO A 352 10.08 14.76 6.21
N PHE A 353 10.29 13.67 6.94
CA PHE A 353 9.37 12.53 6.97
C PHE A 353 7.93 12.95 7.32
N LYS A 354 7.75 13.71 8.40
CA LYS A 354 6.43 14.19 8.85
C LYS A 354 5.73 15.10 7.83
N THR A 355 6.50 15.89 7.07
CA THR A 355 5.96 16.71 5.97
C THR A 355 5.45 15.82 4.85
N VAL A 356 6.20 14.79 4.49
CA VAL A 356 5.78 13.82 3.47
C VAL A 356 4.53 13.10 3.94
N GLU A 357 4.56 12.52 5.14
CA GLU A 357 3.43 11.81 5.78
C GLU A 357 2.14 12.63 5.70
N TYR A 358 2.17 13.89 6.15
CA TYR A 358 1.02 14.80 6.03
C TYR A 358 0.56 14.96 4.58
N ILE A 359 1.45 15.21 3.63
CA ILE A 359 1.07 15.31 2.21
C ILE A 359 0.45 13.99 1.71
N GLN A 360 0.94 12.82 2.14
CA GLN A 360 0.40 11.54 1.69
C GLN A 360 -1.02 11.34 2.19
N ASP A 361 -1.25 11.59 3.47
CA ASP A 361 -2.55 11.40 4.14
C ASP A 361 -3.60 12.38 3.62
N CYS A 362 -3.22 13.63 3.37
CA CYS A 362 -4.15 14.67 2.93
C CYS A 362 -4.35 14.71 1.41
N PHE A 363 -3.34 14.31 0.63
CA PHE A 363 -3.28 14.65 -0.80
C PHE A 363 -3.15 13.46 -1.74
N LEU A 364 -2.36 12.43 -1.40
CA LEU A 364 -2.09 11.33 -2.35
C LEU A 364 -3.28 10.38 -2.51
N ILE A 365 -4.12 10.21 -1.50
CA ILE A 365 -5.33 9.37 -1.57
C ILE A 365 -6.23 9.82 -2.73
N TYR A 366 -6.38 11.14 -2.93
CA TYR A 366 -7.17 11.70 -4.03
C TYR A 366 -6.52 11.53 -5.41
N PHE A 367 -5.19 11.40 -5.48
CA PHE A 367 -4.50 11.26 -6.77
C PHE A 367 -4.72 9.92 -7.43
N ASP A 368 -4.80 8.83 -6.67
CA ASP A 368 -5.06 7.51 -7.23
C ASP A 368 -6.49 7.43 -7.80
N GLU A 369 -7.46 8.03 -7.10
CA GLU A 369 -8.86 8.10 -7.55
C GLU A 369 -8.98 8.96 -8.82
N ILE A 370 -8.42 10.16 -8.81
CA ILE A 370 -8.48 11.09 -9.95
C ILE A 370 -7.68 10.56 -11.14
N GLU A 371 -6.51 9.94 -10.90
CA GLU A 371 -5.74 9.26 -11.94
C GLU A 371 -6.60 8.17 -12.59
N SER A 372 -7.28 7.33 -11.80
CA SER A 372 -8.16 6.27 -12.29
C SER A 372 -9.33 6.81 -13.12
N GLU A 373 -9.99 7.89 -12.66
CA GLU A 373 -11.11 8.50 -13.37
C GLU A 373 -10.68 9.14 -14.69
N ILE A 374 -9.64 9.98 -14.68
CA ILE A 374 -9.14 10.65 -15.89
C ILE A 374 -8.61 9.60 -16.88
N TYR A 375 -7.99 8.55 -16.39
CA TYR A 375 -7.54 7.43 -17.21
C TYR A 375 -8.70 6.71 -17.90
N LYS A 376 -9.78 6.39 -17.16
CA LYS A 376 -10.99 5.78 -17.72
C LYS A 376 -11.62 6.67 -18.80
N MET A 377 -11.69 7.98 -18.56
CA MET A 377 -12.19 8.95 -19.54
C MET A 377 -11.32 8.98 -20.80
N THR A 378 -10.00 9.08 -20.65
CA THR A 378 -9.03 9.13 -21.76
C THR A 378 -9.11 7.87 -22.62
N VAL A 379 -9.24 6.70 -21.98
CA VAL A 379 -9.39 5.43 -22.68
C VAL A 379 -10.73 5.34 -23.39
N SER A 380 -11.81 5.80 -22.76
CA SER A 380 -13.15 5.84 -23.38
C SER A 380 -13.18 6.76 -24.61
N GLU A 381 -12.65 7.98 -24.51
CA GLU A 381 -12.57 8.93 -25.62
C GLU A 381 -11.71 8.41 -26.78
N ALA A 382 -10.57 7.78 -26.49
CA ALA A 382 -9.70 7.21 -27.52
C ALA A 382 -10.34 6.03 -28.27
N ILE A 383 -11.29 5.33 -27.65
CA ILE A 383 -12.03 4.22 -28.25
C ILE A 383 -13.23 4.74 -29.07
N HIS A 384 -13.94 5.75 -28.57
CA HIS A 384 -15.15 6.30 -29.22
C HIS A 384 -14.85 7.39 -30.26
N GLY A 385 -13.69 8.06 -30.19
CA GLY A 385 -13.26 9.12 -31.11
C GLY A 385 -12.55 8.62 -32.38
N GLN A 386 -12.56 7.31 -32.67
CA GLN A 386 -12.00 6.70 -33.89
C GLN A 386 -13.10 6.22 -34.88
N VAL A 387 -14.27 6.87 -34.89
CA VAL A 387 -15.30 6.67 -35.93
C VAL A 387 -15.21 7.78 -36.96
#